data_AF-A0A0N7JDB1-F1
#
_entry.id   AF-A0A0N7JDB1-F1
#
_cell.length_a   1.000
_cell.length_b   1.000
_cell.length_c   1.000
_cell.angle_alpha   90.00
_cell.angle_beta   90.00
_cell.angle_gamma   90.00
#
_symmetry.space_group_name_H-M   'P 1'
#
loop_
_entity.id
_entity.type
_entity.pdbx_description
1 polymer ?
#
loop_
_entity_poly.entity_id
_entity_poly.type
_entity_poly.pdbx_seq_one_letter_code
_entity_poly.pdbx_strand_id
1 'polypeptide(L)'
;MPRGRRRVSRSKSNTSRKGVGATRARSSRRATQRVKIDPEKLLDSMVDDAVQKLGLAILGLNKESYKEMLKPIVEGIVGQYSSRPSKDAIISRLRSAINNVYMIASAYLLEKLNELTQEQLEFVVNYGGPVAARHVTRLYRDALKLGRKDLLPLLRSLWEQYGTPTPVSCPRCGFRAVTPELECMVCGYTLSEREAKEAIDFEFRLAELVEFYSSSEVMEAIERGFVVVGSTIKPPSAPREPTDIVLHLTRSEREMLRRMLEERKAGYARDKVAR
;
A
#
# COMPACT_ATOMS: atom_id res chain seq x y z
N MET A 1 -39.91 38.95 -39.01
CA MET A 1 -40.03 40.12 -38.11
C MET A 1 -38.79 40.18 -37.22
N PRO A 2 -38.29 41.39 -36.90
CA PRO A 2 -36.87 41.73 -37.03
C PRO A 2 -36.14 41.85 -35.68
N ARG A 3 -34.81 41.81 -35.75
CA ARG A 3 -33.85 42.70 -35.07
C ARG A 3 -32.46 42.20 -35.51
N GLY A 4 -31.66 42.92 -36.28
CA GLY A 4 -31.54 44.35 -36.37
C GLY A 4 -30.05 44.68 -36.32
N ARG A 5 -29.49 44.97 -37.50
CA ARG A 5 -28.60 46.11 -37.78
C ARG A 5 -27.40 46.28 -36.83
N ARG A 6 -26.18 46.15 -37.33
CA ARG A 6 -25.38 47.20 -38.04
C ARG A 6 -24.09 47.40 -37.20
N ARG A 7 -22.92 47.74 -37.72
CA ARG A 7 -22.54 48.35 -39.00
C ARG A 7 -21.01 48.33 -39.11
N VAL A 8 -20.55 48.28 -40.37
CA VAL A 8 -19.53 49.18 -40.98
C VAL A 8 -18.09 48.99 -40.54
N SER A 9 -17.20 48.45 -41.38
CA SER A 9 -16.77 48.85 -42.75
C SER A 9 -15.86 50.08 -42.81
N ARG A 10 -14.67 49.88 -43.35
CA ARG A 10 -14.02 50.66 -44.42
C ARG A 10 -12.63 50.06 -44.61
N SER A 11 -12.30 49.37 -45.69
CA SER A 11 -12.28 49.77 -47.11
C SER A 11 -11.23 50.84 -47.42
N LYS A 12 -10.19 50.41 -48.13
CA LYS A 12 -9.69 50.95 -49.41
C LYS A 12 -8.28 50.39 -49.64
N SER A 13 -7.81 50.09 -50.84
CA SER A 13 -8.38 49.77 -52.16
C SER A 13 -7.17 49.70 -53.08
N ASN A 14 -7.12 48.68 -53.93
CA ASN A 14 -6.48 48.61 -55.26
C ASN A 14 -4.95 48.90 -55.32
N THR A 15 -4.14 48.23 -56.15
CA THR A 15 -4.41 47.85 -57.53
C THR A 15 -3.32 46.87 -58.00
N SER A 16 -3.73 45.96 -58.89
CA SER A 16 -3.02 45.51 -60.09
C SER A 16 -1.78 44.60 -60.01
N ARG A 17 -2.01 43.42 -60.62
CA ARG A 17 -1.33 42.86 -61.81
C ARG A 17 -0.21 41.84 -61.60
N LYS A 18 -0.46 40.69 -62.25
CA LYS A 18 0.48 39.75 -62.93
C LYS A 18 1.49 39.09 -61.99
N GLY A 19 1.41 37.80 -61.70
CA GLY A 19 1.37 36.70 -62.66
C GLY A 19 2.68 35.92 -62.50
N VAL A 20 2.61 34.60 -62.67
CA VAL A 20 3.73 33.64 -62.77
C VAL A 20 4.22 33.01 -61.45
N GLY A 21 3.82 31.74 -61.27
CA GLY A 21 4.67 30.65 -60.79
C GLY A 21 5.30 30.78 -59.39
N ALA A 22 4.55 30.40 -58.36
CA ALA A 22 5.13 30.03 -57.06
C ALA A 22 4.87 28.55 -56.78
N THR A 23 5.83 27.72 -57.16
CA THR A 23 6.03 26.37 -56.64
C THR A 23 5.96 26.43 -55.11
N ARG A 24 4.92 25.81 -54.55
CA ARG A 24 4.83 25.55 -53.10
C ARG A 24 6.04 24.71 -52.69
N ALA A 25 7.07 25.37 -52.17
CA ALA A 25 8.10 24.71 -51.38
C ALA A 25 7.39 24.13 -50.14
N ARG A 26 7.05 22.85 -50.21
CA ARG A 26 6.73 22.04 -49.03
C ARG A 26 7.98 22.06 -48.17
N SER A 27 7.99 22.93 -47.16
CA SER A 27 8.91 22.87 -46.03
C SER A 27 8.82 21.46 -45.46
N SER A 28 9.80 20.63 -45.82
CA SER A 28 9.97 19.32 -45.19
C SER A 28 10.31 19.60 -43.74
N ARG A 29 9.36 19.35 -42.82
CA ARG A 29 9.66 19.25 -41.40
C ARG A 29 10.73 18.17 -41.27
N ARG A 30 11.99 18.59 -41.10
CA ARG A 30 13.09 17.73 -40.71
C ARG A 30 12.62 16.99 -39.46
N ALA A 31 12.39 15.68 -39.59
CA ALA A 31 12.15 14.83 -38.46
C ALA A 31 13.34 15.02 -37.51
N THR A 32 13.09 15.62 -36.35
CA THR A 32 14.11 15.89 -35.35
C THR A 32 14.68 14.55 -34.93
N GLN A 33 15.92 14.29 -35.35
CA GLN A 33 16.69 13.12 -34.97
C GLN A 33 16.71 13.11 -33.44
N ARG A 34 16.05 12.14 -32.80
CA ARG A 34 16.07 11.99 -31.35
C ARG A 34 17.52 11.87 -30.93
N VAL A 35 18.04 12.85 -30.20
CA VAL A 35 19.38 12.76 -29.63
C VAL A 35 19.37 11.56 -28.70
N LYS A 36 20.23 10.57 -28.95
CA LYS A 36 20.39 9.42 -28.07
C LYS A 36 21.07 9.92 -26.79
N ILE A 37 20.27 10.23 -25.78
CA ILE A 37 20.76 10.69 -24.49
C ILE A 37 21.25 9.46 -23.73
N ASP A 38 22.49 9.51 -23.26
CA ASP A 38 23.10 8.50 -22.41
C ASP A 38 22.73 8.80 -20.94
N PRO A 39 21.83 8.01 -20.32
CA PRO A 39 21.37 8.25 -18.95
C PRO A 39 22.49 8.09 -17.92
N GLU A 40 23.47 7.24 -18.21
CA GLU A 40 24.56 6.89 -17.29
C GLU A 40 25.53 8.06 -17.14
N LYS A 41 25.99 8.61 -18.27
CA LYS A 41 26.84 9.82 -18.27
C LYS A 41 26.15 11.03 -17.67
N LEU A 42 24.83 11.13 -17.86
CA LEU A 42 24.04 12.22 -17.30
C LEU A 42 23.97 12.09 -15.78
N LEU A 43 23.72 10.88 -15.28
CA LEU A 43 23.68 10.56 -13.86
C LEU A 43 25.05 10.78 -13.19
N ASP A 44 26.15 10.32 -13.80
CA ASP A 44 27.52 10.58 -13.34
C ASP A 44 27.76 12.05 -13.04
N SER A 45 27.24 12.92 -13.91
CA SER A 45 27.46 14.36 -13.85
C SER A 45 26.55 15.10 -12.86
N MET A 46 25.51 14.46 -12.33
CA MET A 46 24.49 15.12 -11.48
C MET A 46 24.14 14.37 -10.19
N VAL A 47 24.68 13.17 -9.96
CA VAL A 47 24.29 12.32 -8.82
C VAL A 47 24.53 13.00 -7.47
N ASP A 48 25.65 13.70 -7.30
CA ASP A 48 25.97 14.36 -6.03
C ASP A 48 24.96 15.50 -5.74
N ASP A 49 24.65 16.32 -6.74
CA ASP A 49 23.62 17.37 -6.64
C ASP A 49 22.23 16.79 -6.39
N ALA A 50 21.90 15.67 -7.05
CA ALA A 50 20.62 14.99 -6.89
C ALA A 50 20.49 14.42 -5.47
N VAL A 51 21.51 13.73 -4.96
CA VAL A 51 21.52 13.15 -3.62
C VAL A 51 21.31 14.21 -2.55
N GLN A 52 22.00 15.36 -2.67
CA GLN A 52 21.84 16.48 -1.74
C GLN A 52 20.45 17.13 -1.85
N LYS A 53 20.00 17.50 -3.06
CA LYS A 53 18.71 18.18 -3.27
C LYS A 53 17.50 17.30 -2.95
N LEU A 54 17.65 15.98 -3.03
CA LEU A 54 16.60 15.00 -2.70
C LEU A 54 16.70 14.49 -1.25
N GLY A 55 17.68 14.96 -0.46
CA GLY A 55 17.83 14.52 0.94
C GLY A 55 18.27 13.06 1.10
N LEU A 56 18.80 12.43 0.06
CA LEU A 56 19.20 11.01 0.07
C LEU A 56 20.55 10.78 0.76
N ALA A 57 21.29 11.85 1.08
CA ALA A 57 22.60 11.77 1.73
C ALA A 57 22.54 11.05 3.08
N ILE A 58 21.40 11.10 3.78
CA ILE A 58 21.17 10.40 5.05
C ILE A 58 21.34 8.88 4.94
N LEU A 59 21.20 8.32 3.72
CA LEU A 59 21.36 6.89 3.49
C LEU A 59 22.83 6.43 3.57
N GLY A 60 23.79 7.35 3.52
CA GLY A 60 25.22 7.04 3.67
C GLY A 60 25.78 6.08 2.61
N LEU A 61 25.16 6.02 1.43
CA LEU A 61 25.59 5.12 0.36
C LEU A 61 26.82 5.68 -0.37
N ASN A 62 27.56 4.80 -1.04
CA ASN A 62 28.61 5.25 -1.95
C ASN A 62 28.01 5.78 -3.26
N LYS A 63 28.81 6.54 -4.01
CA LYS A 63 28.39 7.21 -5.25
C LYS A 63 27.83 6.22 -6.29
N GLU A 64 28.46 5.05 -6.45
CA GLU A 64 28.03 4.04 -7.41
C GLU A 64 26.67 3.43 -7.02
N SER A 65 26.43 3.17 -5.74
CA SER A 65 25.13 2.71 -5.24
C SER A 65 24.02 3.73 -5.49
N TYR A 66 24.29 5.03 -5.30
CA TYR A 66 23.31 6.07 -5.64
C TYR A 66 23.00 6.11 -7.14
N LYS A 67 24.01 5.91 -8.00
CA LYS A 67 23.78 5.82 -9.45
C LYS A 67 22.93 4.62 -9.80
N GLU A 68 23.26 3.43 -9.29
CA GLU A 68 22.50 2.21 -9.55
C GLU A 68 21.03 2.39 -9.14
N MET A 69 20.79 2.96 -7.96
CA MET A 69 19.46 3.22 -7.41
C MET A 69 18.64 4.23 -8.25
N LEU A 70 19.26 5.33 -8.70
CA LEU A 70 18.56 6.40 -9.44
C LEU A 70 18.43 6.12 -10.94
N LYS A 71 19.25 5.23 -11.50
CA LYS A 71 19.31 4.94 -12.94
C LYS A 71 17.93 4.59 -13.53
N PRO A 72 17.12 3.68 -12.96
CA PRO A 72 15.81 3.34 -13.54
C PRO A 72 14.86 4.55 -13.66
N ILE A 73 14.91 5.45 -12.68
CA ILE A 73 14.05 6.65 -12.65
C ILE A 73 14.53 7.67 -13.68
N VAL A 74 15.84 7.88 -13.76
CA VAL A 74 16.44 8.82 -14.71
C VAL A 74 16.24 8.34 -16.15
N GLU A 75 16.38 7.04 -16.42
CA GLU A 75 16.08 6.44 -17.72
C GLU A 75 14.61 6.69 -18.13
N GLY A 76 13.68 6.47 -17.20
CA GLY A 76 12.26 6.76 -17.41
C GLY A 76 11.97 8.24 -17.68
N ILE A 77 12.63 9.16 -16.97
CA ILE A 77 12.48 10.60 -17.18
C ILE A 77 13.06 11.01 -18.54
N VAL A 78 14.29 10.59 -18.84
CA VAL A 78 14.99 10.94 -20.09
C VAL A 78 14.25 10.43 -21.31
N GLY A 79 13.63 9.24 -21.24
CA GLY A 79 12.82 8.68 -22.31
C GLY A 79 11.62 9.55 -22.72
N GLN A 80 11.18 10.47 -21.86
CA GLN A 80 10.08 11.40 -22.15
C GLN A 80 10.53 12.66 -22.89
N TYR A 81 11.84 12.95 -22.96
CA TYR A 81 12.36 14.13 -23.63
C TYR A 81 12.77 13.84 -25.07
N SER A 82 12.38 14.74 -25.97
CA SER A 82 12.82 14.72 -27.38
C SER A 82 14.21 15.35 -27.60
N SER A 83 14.70 16.13 -26.63
CA SER A 83 16.00 16.80 -26.60
C SER A 83 16.69 16.60 -25.24
N ARG A 84 18.01 16.85 -25.15
CA ARG A 84 18.76 16.65 -23.89
C ARG A 84 18.25 17.60 -22.79
N PRO A 85 17.64 17.09 -21.71
CA PRO A 85 17.20 17.93 -20.60
C PRO A 85 18.41 18.47 -19.81
N SER A 86 18.24 19.63 -19.18
CA SER A 86 19.24 20.15 -18.23
C SER A 86 19.25 19.32 -16.94
N LYS A 87 20.38 19.34 -16.22
CA LYS A 87 20.50 18.65 -14.92
C LYS A 87 19.41 19.10 -13.95
N ASP A 88 19.17 20.41 -13.84
CA ASP A 88 18.14 20.96 -12.97
C ASP A 88 16.72 20.56 -13.38
N ALA A 89 16.44 20.41 -14.68
CA ALA A 89 15.14 19.93 -15.13
C ALA A 89 14.89 18.48 -14.68
N ILE A 90 15.91 17.63 -14.71
CA ILE A 90 15.81 16.24 -14.25
C ILE A 90 15.66 16.19 -12.73
N ILE A 91 16.49 16.93 -11.99
CA ILE A 91 16.39 16.97 -10.53
C ILE A 91 15.02 17.52 -10.09
N SER A 92 14.50 18.52 -10.79
CA SER A 92 13.14 19.03 -10.55
C SER A 92 12.08 17.95 -10.78
N ARG A 93 12.19 17.18 -11.87
CA ARG A 93 11.31 16.01 -12.13
C ARG A 93 11.43 14.94 -11.05
N LEU A 94 12.64 14.60 -10.62
CA LEU A 94 12.89 13.65 -9.52
C LEU A 94 12.23 14.15 -8.23
N ARG A 95 12.36 15.44 -7.92
CA ARG A 95 11.75 16.07 -6.75
C ARG A 95 10.22 16.06 -6.84
N SER A 96 9.64 16.29 -8.02
CA SER A 96 8.19 16.14 -8.21
C SER A 96 7.71 14.70 -8.00
N ALA A 97 8.58 13.72 -8.19
CA ALA A 97 8.32 12.29 -7.99
C ALA A 97 8.95 11.75 -6.70
N ILE A 98 9.18 12.59 -5.68
CA ILE A 98 10.00 12.24 -4.51
C ILE A 98 9.51 10.98 -3.77
N ASN A 99 8.19 10.80 -3.64
CA ASN A 99 7.63 9.61 -3.00
C ASN A 99 8.03 8.32 -3.73
N ASN A 100 8.03 8.35 -5.07
CA ASN A 100 8.47 7.21 -5.87
C ASN A 100 9.99 7.00 -5.76
N VAL A 101 10.77 8.10 -5.73
CA VAL A 101 12.21 8.03 -5.49
C VAL A 101 12.51 7.37 -4.15
N TYR A 102 11.83 7.76 -3.08
CA TYR A 102 12.06 7.18 -1.75
C TYR A 102 11.59 5.73 -1.64
N MET A 103 10.50 5.37 -2.31
CA MET A 103 10.05 3.98 -2.37
C MET A 103 11.07 3.10 -3.10
N ILE A 104 11.61 3.57 -4.22
CA ILE A 104 12.67 2.88 -4.97
C ILE A 104 13.96 2.80 -4.16
N ALA A 105 14.33 3.88 -3.46
CA ALA A 105 15.47 3.86 -2.55
C ALA A 105 15.28 2.84 -1.43
N SER A 106 14.08 2.76 -0.85
CA SER A 106 13.75 1.77 0.18
C SER A 106 13.85 0.33 -0.34
N ALA A 107 13.36 0.07 -1.55
CA ALA A 107 13.51 -1.22 -2.22
C ALA A 107 14.99 -1.57 -2.45
N TYR A 108 15.78 -0.62 -2.96
CA TYR A 108 17.21 -0.80 -3.17
C TYR A 108 17.93 -1.17 -1.87
N LEU A 109 17.66 -0.46 -0.77
CA LEU A 109 18.26 -0.74 0.54
C LEU A 109 17.92 -2.16 1.02
N LEU A 110 16.65 -2.57 0.89
CA LEU A 110 16.19 -3.89 1.32
C LEU A 110 16.74 -5.03 0.44
N GLU A 111 16.98 -4.79 -0.84
CA GLU A 111 17.51 -5.80 -1.75
C GLU A 111 19.04 -5.94 -1.68
N LYS A 112 19.76 -4.82 -1.52
CA LYS A 112 21.22 -4.78 -1.67
C LYS A 112 21.97 -4.86 -0.35
N LEU A 113 21.37 -4.36 0.73
CA LEU A 113 22.00 -4.38 2.04
C LEU A 113 21.48 -5.57 2.84
N ASN A 114 22.38 -6.27 3.53
CA ASN A 114 22.01 -7.32 4.48
C ASN A 114 21.60 -6.73 5.83
N GLU A 115 22.27 -5.65 6.25
CA GLU A 115 22.01 -4.95 7.50
C GLU A 115 21.79 -3.47 7.21
N LEU A 116 20.81 -2.89 7.89
CA LEU A 116 20.50 -1.47 7.80
C LEU A 116 21.10 -0.72 8.99
N THR A 117 21.52 0.53 8.77
CA THR A 117 21.79 1.46 9.88
C THR A 117 20.47 1.93 10.50
N GLN A 118 20.54 2.66 11.62
CA GLN A 118 19.34 3.23 12.25
C GLN A 118 18.62 4.21 11.32
N GLU A 119 19.37 5.05 10.61
CA GLU A 119 18.86 6.04 9.69
C GLU A 119 18.22 5.39 8.46
N GLN A 120 18.85 4.34 7.92
CA GLN A 120 18.31 3.58 6.79
C GLN A 120 17.04 2.82 7.19
N LEU A 121 17.01 2.22 8.38
CA LEU A 121 15.82 1.56 8.90
C LEU A 121 14.67 2.56 9.04
N GLU A 122 14.92 3.70 9.68
CA GLU A 122 13.92 4.75 9.86
C GLU A 122 13.42 5.28 8.51
N PHE A 123 14.32 5.48 7.55
CA PHE A 123 13.95 5.89 6.19
C PHE A 123 13.03 4.86 5.51
N VAL A 124 13.38 3.57 5.57
CA VAL A 124 12.58 2.50 4.95
C VAL A 124 11.20 2.40 5.61
N VAL A 125 11.12 2.51 6.94
CA VAL A 125 9.83 2.48 7.65
C VAL A 125 8.96 3.69 7.29
N ASN A 126 9.54 4.89 7.18
CA ASN A 126 8.75 6.09 6.89
C ASN A 126 8.34 6.21 5.41
N TYR A 127 9.16 5.75 4.48
CA TYR A 127 8.98 6.01 3.05
C TYR A 127 8.85 4.78 2.16
N GLY A 128 9.06 3.58 2.69
CA GLY A 128 9.01 2.34 1.91
C GLY A 128 7.60 1.89 1.54
N GLY A 129 6.57 2.32 2.29
CA GLY A 129 5.17 2.02 2.00
C GLY A 129 4.92 0.52 1.76
N PRO A 130 4.39 0.11 0.59
CA PRO A 130 4.17 -1.30 0.27
C PRO A 130 5.44 -2.17 0.29
N VAL A 131 6.60 -1.59 -0.05
CA VAL A 131 7.87 -2.33 -0.03
C VAL A 131 8.21 -2.70 1.41
N ALA A 132 8.08 -1.76 2.35
CA ALA A 132 8.34 -2.03 3.75
C ALA A 132 7.41 -3.12 4.31
N ALA A 133 6.12 -3.09 3.97
CA ALA A 133 5.16 -4.10 4.41
C ALA A 133 5.51 -5.53 3.94
N ARG A 134 6.01 -5.69 2.71
CA ARG A 134 6.47 -7.01 2.20
C ARG A 134 7.69 -7.55 2.96
N HIS A 135 8.51 -6.67 3.51
CA HIS A 135 9.71 -7.03 4.27
C HIS A 135 9.52 -6.87 5.80
N VAL A 136 8.28 -6.82 6.28
CA VAL A 136 7.96 -6.50 7.69
C VAL A 136 8.64 -7.43 8.69
N THR A 137 8.77 -8.73 8.39
CA THR A 137 9.43 -9.72 9.25
C THR A 137 10.90 -9.38 9.47
N ARG A 138 11.59 -8.96 8.40
CA ARG A 138 12.99 -8.52 8.48
C ARG A 138 13.07 -7.19 9.23
N LEU A 139 12.26 -6.22 8.86
CA LEU A 139 12.26 -4.89 9.50
C LEU A 139 11.93 -4.94 10.99
N TYR A 140 11.05 -5.85 11.41
CA TYR A 140 10.75 -6.12 12.82
C TYR A 140 12.01 -6.59 13.56
N ARG A 141 12.75 -7.55 13.00
CA ARG A 141 14.00 -8.05 13.60
C ARG A 141 15.07 -6.97 13.65
N ASP A 142 15.24 -6.22 12.57
CA ASP A 142 16.22 -5.12 12.50
C ASP A 142 15.89 -4.03 13.54
N ALA A 143 14.61 -3.68 13.70
CA ALA A 143 14.17 -2.73 14.72
C ALA A 143 14.47 -3.21 16.14
N LEU A 144 14.29 -4.50 16.43
CA LEU A 144 14.67 -5.07 17.73
C LEU A 144 16.20 -5.09 17.93
N LYS A 145 16.96 -5.50 16.92
CA LYS A 145 18.43 -5.58 16.95
C LYS A 145 19.06 -4.20 17.19
N LEU A 146 18.53 -3.17 16.55
CA LEU A 146 19.00 -1.79 16.65
C LEU A 146 18.40 -1.01 17.84
N GLY A 147 17.54 -1.64 18.65
CA GLY A 147 16.89 -0.99 19.79
C GLY A 147 15.82 0.05 19.42
N ARG A 148 15.39 0.11 18.15
CA ARG A 148 14.41 1.05 17.60
C ARG A 148 12.97 0.55 17.73
N LYS A 149 12.56 0.23 18.97
CA LYS A 149 11.20 -0.25 19.26
C LYS A 149 10.12 0.81 18.99
N ASP A 150 10.51 2.08 18.94
CA ASP A 150 9.68 3.22 18.55
C ASP A 150 9.12 3.09 17.12
N LEU A 151 9.77 2.32 16.24
CA LEU A 151 9.32 2.09 14.87
C LEU A 151 8.27 0.97 14.75
N LEU A 152 8.06 0.16 15.79
CA LEU A 152 7.12 -0.97 15.74
C LEU A 152 5.66 -0.57 15.48
N PRO A 153 5.10 0.51 16.07
CA PRO A 153 3.76 0.98 15.74
C PRO A 153 3.62 1.36 14.26
N LEU A 154 4.64 2.01 13.68
CA LEU A 154 4.64 2.37 12.26
C LEU A 154 4.67 1.13 11.38
N LEU A 155 5.51 0.15 11.70
CA LEU A 155 5.54 -1.13 10.98
C LEU A 155 4.20 -1.86 11.05
N ARG A 156 3.52 -1.86 12.20
CA ARG A 156 2.17 -2.41 12.32
C ARG A 156 1.18 -1.68 11.43
N SER A 157 1.20 -0.35 11.41
CA SER A 157 0.35 0.45 10.53
C SER A 157 0.59 0.11 9.05
N LEU A 158 1.85 -0.01 8.62
CA LEU A 158 2.20 -0.41 7.25
C LEU A 158 1.70 -1.81 6.91
N TRP A 159 1.80 -2.75 7.85
CA TRP A 159 1.27 -4.10 7.68
C TRP A 159 -0.25 -4.10 7.52
N GLU A 160 -0.97 -3.31 8.31
CA GLU A 160 -2.41 -3.16 8.17
C GLU A 160 -2.81 -2.53 6.83
N GLN A 161 -2.03 -1.55 6.36
CA GLN A 161 -2.36 -0.80 5.14
C GLN A 161 -1.99 -1.54 3.84
N TYR A 162 -0.84 -2.22 3.82
CA TYR A 162 -0.26 -2.78 2.60
C TYR A 162 0.08 -4.27 2.67
N GLY A 163 0.02 -4.87 3.87
CA GLY A 163 0.28 -6.29 4.10
C GLY A 163 -0.96 -7.15 3.90
N THR A 164 -0.93 -8.33 4.52
CA THR A 164 -2.04 -9.30 4.52
C THR A 164 -2.47 -9.56 5.96
N PRO A 165 -3.16 -8.61 6.61
CA PRO A 165 -3.48 -8.76 8.02
C PRO A 165 -4.48 -9.90 8.24
N THR A 166 -4.21 -10.69 9.27
CA THR A 166 -5.03 -11.84 9.68
C THR A 166 -6.04 -11.42 10.74
N PRO A 167 -7.04 -12.24 11.08
CA PRO A 167 -8.06 -11.83 12.04
C PRO A 167 -7.58 -11.73 13.49
N VAL A 168 -6.49 -12.43 13.84
CA VAL A 168 -5.94 -12.47 15.20
C VAL A 168 -4.64 -11.64 15.28
N SER A 169 -4.57 -10.79 16.30
CA SER A 169 -3.37 -10.03 16.69
C SER A 169 -2.41 -10.90 17.49
N CYS A 170 -1.12 -10.91 17.15
CA CYS A 170 -0.12 -11.63 17.94
C CYS A 170 0.15 -10.91 19.27
N PRO A 171 0.05 -11.58 20.44
CA PRO A 171 0.27 -10.95 21.75
C PRO A 171 1.73 -10.56 22.00
N ARG A 172 2.69 -11.13 21.26
CA ARG A 172 4.13 -10.83 21.40
C ARG A 172 4.54 -9.57 20.66
N CYS A 173 4.18 -9.46 19.38
CA CYS A 173 4.64 -8.38 18.51
C CYS A 173 3.56 -7.35 18.17
N GLY A 174 2.28 -7.68 18.42
CA GLY A 174 1.12 -6.85 18.15
C GLY A 174 0.68 -6.79 16.69
N PHE A 175 1.33 -7.54 15.79
CA PHE A 175 0.91 -7.60 14.38
C PHE A 175 -0.27 -8.56 14.23
N ARG A 176 -1.27 -8.17 13.43
CA ARG A 176 -2.29 -9.09 12.92
C ARG A 176 -1.71 -9.98 11.83
N ALA A 177 -0.95 -10.99 12.23
CA ALA A 177 -0.22 -11.85 11.30
C ALA A 177 -0.16 -13.30 11.78
N VAL A 178 -1.16 -13.74 12.55
CA VAL A 178 -1.28 -15.12 13.05
C VAL A 178 -1.97 -15.97 11.98
N THR A 179 -1.31 -17.04 11.54
CA THR A 179 -1.84 -17.98 10.53
C THR A 179 -2.92 -18.90 11.12
N PRO A 180 -3.64 -19.66 10.28
CA PRO A 180 -4.58 -20.69 10.76
C PRO A 180 -3.96 -21.74 11.68
N GLU A 181 -2.65 -21.98 11.57
CA GLU A 181 -1.85 -22.87 12.44
C GLU A 181 -1.44 -22.20 13.76
N LEU A 182 -1.97 -21.01 14.06
CA LEU A 182 -1.67 -20.19 15.24
C LEU A 182 -0.21 -19.72 15.32
N GLU A 183 0.51 -19.64 14.20
CA GLU A 183 1.88 -19.11 14.16
C GLU A 183 1.89 -17.66 13.64
N CYS A 184 2.65 -16.78 14.30
CA CYS A 184 2.82 -15.41 13.81
C CYS A 184 3.89 -15.32 12.71
N MET A 185 3.51 -14.91 11.49
CA MET A 185 4.43 -14.75 10.35
C MET A 185 5.52 -13.68 10.56
N VAL A 186 5.30 -12.73 11.47
CA VAL A 186 6.23 -11.62 11.72
C VAL A 186 7.29 -11.98 12.75
N CYS A 187 6.89 -12.56 13.89
CA CYS A 187 7.81 -12.86 14.98
C CYS A 187 8.11 -14.34 15.19
N GLY A 188 7.40 -15.25 14.51
CA GLY A 188 7.54 -16.71 14.64
C GLY A 188 6.97 -17.28 15.94
N TYR A 189 6.20 -16.52 16.71
CA TYR A 189 5.58 -17.02 17.93
C TYR A 189 4.37 -17.91 17.61
N THR A 190 4.34 -19.11 18.16
CA THR A 190 3.17 -19.99 18.14
C THR A 190 2.27 -19.70 19.34
N LEU A 191 1.02 -19.34 19.08
CA LEU A 191 0.00 -19.05 20.07
C LEU A 191 -0.72 -20.34 20.49
N SER A 192 -1.12 -20.40 21.75
CA SER A 192 -2.19 -21.29 22.19
C SER A 192 -3.55 -20.78 21.73
N GLU A 193 -4.54 -21.69 21.58
CA GLU A 193 -5.92 -21.28 21.30
C GLU A 193 -6.48 -20.29 22.33
N ARG A 194 -6.06 -20.41 23.60
CA ARG A 194 -6.47 -19.49 24.66
C ARG A 194 -5.98 -18.06 24.36
N GLU A 195 -4.70 -17.91 24.04
CA GLU A 195 -4.13 -16.60 23.67
C GLU A 195 -4.80 -16.03 22.42
N ALA A 196 -5.12 -16.87 21.43
CA ALA A 196 -5.81 -16.44 20.21
C ALA A 196 -7.22 -15.90 20.51
N LYS A 197 -7.96 -16.55 21.42
CA LYS A 197 -9.29 -16.10 21.87
C LYS A 197 -9.23 -14.80 22.66
N GLU A 198 -8.27 -14.68 23.57
CA GLU A 198 -8.06 -13.45 24.35
C GLU A 198 -7.74 -12.26 23.43
N ALA A 199 -6.94 -12.48 22.39
CA ALA A 199 -6.53 -11.43 21.46
C ALA A 199 -7.66 -10.86 20.58
N ILE A 200 -8.82 -11.53 20.50
CA ILE A 200 -9.97 -11.11 19.67
C ILE A 200 -11.23 -10.81 20.48
N ASP A 201 -11.13 -10.78 21.81
CA ASP A 201 -12.30 -10.69 22.70
C ASP A 201 -13.37 -11.73 22.32
N PHE A 202 -13.00 -13.01 22.46
CA PHE A 202 -13.79 -14.10 21.91
C PHE A 202 -15.24 -14.14 22.44
N GLU A 203 -15.49 -13.73 23.67
CA GLU A 203 -16.85 -13.66 24.22
C GLU A 203 -17.72 -12.65 23.46
N PHE A 204 -17.17 -11.47 23.18
CA PHE A 204 -17.85 -10.47 22.35
C PHE A 204 -18.12 -11.02 20.94
N ARG A 205 -17.15 -11.71 20.34
CA ARG A 205 -17.33 -12.38 19.04
C ARG A 205 -18.42 -13.45 19.08
N LEU A 206 -18.52 -14.24 20.15
CA LEU A 206 -19.61 -15.22 20.28
C LEU A 206 -20.98 -14.55 20.34
N ALA A 207 -21.10 -13.37 20.94
CA ALA A 207 -22.34 -12.59 20.91
C ALA A 207 -22.69 -12.13 19.48
N GLU A 208 -21.71 -11.66 18.70
CA GLU A 208 -21.91 -11.32 17.28
C GLU A 208 -22.40 -12.52 16.47
N LEU A 209 -21.90 -13.74 16.76
CA LEU A 209 -22.38 -14.96 16.09
C LEU A 209 -23.90 -15.14 16.30
N VAL A 210 -24.38 -14.92 17.52
CA VAL A 210 -25.81 -15.04 17.87
C VAL A 210 -26.62 -13.91 17.27
N GLU A 211 -26.05 -12.73 17.09
CA GLU A 211 -26.72 -11.58 16.49
C GLU A 211 -26.92 -11.76 14.98
N PHE A 212 -25.89 -12.18 14.27
CA PHE A 212 -25.88 -12.18 12.79
C PHE A 212 -26.35 -13.48 12.14
N TYR A 213 -26.36 -14.61 12.88
CA TYR A 213 -26.69 -15.92 12.31
C TYR A 213 -27.99 -16.52 12.86
N SER A 214 -28.60 -17.42 12.09
CA SER A 214 -29.82 -18.12 12.46
C SER A 214 -29.61 -19.07 13.64
N SER A 215 -30.69 -19.40 14.36
CA SER A 215 -30.60 -20.32 15.51
C SER A 215 -30.00 -21.68 15.12
N SER A 216 -30.29 -22.15 13.91
CA SER A 216 -29.74 -23.42 13.38
C SER A 216 -28.24 -23.37 13.15
N GLU A 217 -27.72 -22.27 12.60
CA GLU A 217 -26.28 -22.10 12.34
C GLU A 217 -25.48 -21.96 13.64
N VAL A 218 -26.03 -21.24 14.63
CA VAL A 218 -25.39 -21.15 15.96
C VAL A 218 -25.42 -22.53 16.66
N MET A 219 -26.52 -23.27 16.53
CA MET A 219 -26.61 -24.65 17.06
C MET A 219 -25.60 -25.58 16.38
N GLU A 220 -25.36 -25.44 15.08
CA GLU A 220 -24.31 -26.17 14.37
C GLU A 220 -22.94 -25.92 15.01
N ALA A 221 -22.60 -24.66 15.31
CA ALA A 221 -21.35 -24.31 15.98
C ALA A 221 -21.22 -24.99 17.35
N ILE A 222 -22.31 -25.00 18.14
CA ILE A 222 -22.35 -25.66 19.46
C ILE A 222 -22.15 -27.18 19.34
N GLU A 223 -22.84 -27.81 18.39
CA GLU A 223 -22.83 -29.26 18.17
C GLU A 223 -21.47 -29.74 17.66
N ARG A 224 -20.93 -29.08 16.64
CA ARG A 224 -19.60 -29.38 16.08
C ARG A 224 -18.47 -28.94 17.01
N GLY A 225 -18.74 -27.97 17.88
CA GLY A 225 -17.82 -27.56 18.94
C GLY A 225 -16.66 -26.69 18.47
N PHE A 226 -16.83 -25.94 17.38
CA PHE A 226 -15.85 -24.96 16.92
C PHE A 226 -16.55 -23.85 16.12
N VAL A 227 -15.83 -22.76 15.92
CA VAL A 227 -16.21 -21.63 15.06
C VAL A 227 -15.06 -21.30 14.13
N VAL A 228 -15.37 -20.57 13.06
CA VAL A 228 -14.38 -20.05 12.11
C VAL A 228 -14.25 -18.55 12.35
N VAL A 229 -13.03 -18.08 12.58
CA VAL A 229 -12.73 -16.67 12.85
C VAL A 229 -12.02 -16.07 11.65
N GLY A 230 -12.69 -15.15 10.98
CA GLY A 230 -12.16 -14.30 9.92
C GLY A 230 -12.31 -12.82 10.28
N SER A 231 -12.64 -12.00 9.28
CA SER A 231 -13.08 -10.62 9.51
C SER A 231 -14.25 -10.54 10.50
N THR A 232 -15.14 -11.53 10.43
CA THR A 232 -16.18 -11.83 11.42
C THR A 232 -16.03 -13.27 11.92
N ILE A 233 -16.67 -13.55 13.05
CA ILE A 233 -16.87 -14.92 13.51
C ILE A 233 -18.01 -15.58 12.71
N LYS A 234 -17.82 -16.83 12.31
CA LYS A 234 -18.70 -17.55 11.39
C LYS A 234 -19.00 -18.96 11.92
N PRO A 235 -20.18 -19.53 11.60
CA PRO A 235 -20.48 -20.93 11.90
C PRO A 235 -19.63 -21.88 11.02
N PRO A 236 -19.49 -23.16 11.40
CA PRO A 236 -18.69 -24.15 10.68
C PRO A 236 -19.00 -24.34 9.19
N SER A 237 -20.26 -24.15 8.79
CA SER A 237 -20.74 -24.31 7.41
C SER A 237 -20.50 -23.07 6.52
N ALA A 238 -20.12 -21.93 7.11
CA ALA A 238 -19.91 -20.71 6.35
C ALA A 238 -18.70 -20.82 5.40
N PRO A 239 -18.70 -20.06 4.29
CA PRO A 239 -17.55 -19.98 3.38
C PRO A 239 -16.27 -19.56 4.11
N ARG A 240 -15.18 -20.26 3.83
CA ARG A 240 -13.87 -20.02 4.43
C ARG A 240 -12.96 -19.22 3.51
N GLU A 241 -12.22 -18.32 4.11
CA GLU A 241 -11.11 -17.60 3.49
C GLU A 241 -9.77 -18.26 3.88
N PRO A 242 -8.69 -18.07 3.09
CA PRO A 242 -7.38 -18.66 3.39
C PRO A 242 -6.79 -18.24 4.75
N THR A 243 -7.18 -17.08 5.27
CA THR A 243 -6.72 -16.51 6.54
C THR A 243 -7.65 -16.82 7.72
N ASP A 244 -8.75 -17.54 7.48
CA ASP A 244 -9.70 -17.90 8.52
C ASP A 244 -9.09 -18.93 9.47
N ILE A 245 -9.29 -18.71 10.77
CA ILE A 245 -8.73 -19.54 11.85
C ILE A 245 -9.84 -20.35 12.50
N VAL A 246 -9.64 -21.64 12.68
CA VAL A 246 -10.59 -22.50 13.43
C VAL A 246 -10.25 -22.43 14.91
N LEU A 247 -11.24 -22.05 15.73
CA LEU A 247 -11.10 -22.05 17.20
C LEU A 247 -12.12 -23.00 17.81
N HIS A 248 -11.66 -23.89 18.70
CA HIS A 248 -12.52 -24.89 19.32
C HIS A 248 -13.28 -24.30 20.50
N LEU A 249 -14.57 -24.62 20.60
CA LEU A 249 -15.42 -24.17 21.70
C LEU A 249 -15.22 -25.04 22.94
N THR A 250 -14.88 -24.41 24.06
CA THR A 250 -14.87 -25.02 25.37
C THR A 250 -16.29 -25.33 25.84
N ARG A 251 -16.41 -26.12 26.91
CA ARG A 251 -17.72 -26.43 27.51
C ARG A 251 -18.46 -25.16 27.94
N SER A 252 -17.78 -24.22 28.60
CA SER A 252 -18.37 -22.97 29.07
C SER A 252 -18.82 -22.07 27.92
N GLU A 253 -18.04 -21.98 26.84
CA GLU A 253 -18.40 -21.20 25.64
C GLU A 253 -19.64 -21.79 24.94
N ARG A 254 -19.76 -23.12 24.88
CA ARG A 254 -20.97 -23.78 24.35
C ARG A 254 -22.20 -23.50 25.22
N GLU A 255 -22.04 -23.55 26.55
CA GLU A 255 -23.12 -23.21 27.50
C GLU A 255 -23.53 -21.73 27.37
N MET A 256 -22.56 -20.84 27.17
CA MET A 256 -22.80 -19.41 26.92
C MET A 256 -23.63 -19.18 25.64
N LEU A 257 -23.25 -19.79 24.51
CA LEU A 257 -24.02 -19.67 23.27
C LEU A 257 -25.45 -20.21 23.41
N ARG A 258 -25.66 -21.32 24.14
CA ARG A 258 -27.00 -21.85 24.42
C ARG A 258 -27.85 -20.84 25.18
N ARG A 259 -27.31 -20.25 26.24
CA ARG A 259 -27.99 -19.22 27.05
C ARG A 259 -28.36 -18.00 26.20
N MET A 260 -27.43 -17.49 25.40
CA MET A 260 -27.69 -16.35 24.49
C MET A 260 -28.80 -16.66 23.48
N LEU A 261 -28.85 -17.89 22.94
CA LEU A 261 -29.93 -18.31 22.05
C LEU A 261 -31.30 -18.39 22.74
N GLU A 262 -31.35 -18.86 23.98
CA GLU A 262 -32.59 -18.91 24.79
C GLU A 262 -33.10 -17.50 25.10
N GLU A 263 -32.21 -16.59 25.50
CA GLU A 263 -32.54 -15.19 25.75
C GLU A 263 -33.11 -14.51 24.50
N ARG A 264 -32.49 -14.75 23.32
CA ARG A 264 -32.99 -14.24 22.04
C ARG A 264 -34.40 -14.75 21.73
N LYS A 265 -34.66 -16.05 21.93
CA LYS A 265 -35.98 -16.65 21.74
C LYS A 265 -37.02 -16.06 22.70
N ALA A 266 -36.66 -15.87 23.97
CA ALA A 266 -37.52 -15.28 24.98
C ALA A 266 -37.86 -13.81 24.65
N GLY A 267 -36.90 -13.03 24.13
CA GLY A 267 -37.11 -11.67 23.64
C GLY A 267 -38.14 -11.62 22.50
N TYR A 268 -37.95 -12.44 21.46
CA TYR A 268 -38.91 -12.53 20.34
C TYR A 268 -40.31 -12.97 20.78
N ALA A 269 -40.42 -13.86 21.76
CA ALA A 269 -41.70 -14.30 22.30
C ALA A 269 -42.45 -13.16 23.01
N ARG A 270 -41.74 -12.29 23.75
CA ARG A 270 -42.33 -11.12 24.41
C ARG A 270 -42.81 -10.07 23.39
N ASP A 271 -42.02 -9.81 22.36
CA ASP A 271 -42.38 -8.83 21.32
C ASP A 271 -43.57 -9.27 20.45
N LYS A 272 -43.77 -10.59 20.29
CA LYS A 272 -44.95 -11.16 19.62
C LYS A 272 -46.23 -11.11 20.45
N VAL A 273 -46.14 -11.13 21.78
CA VAL A 273 -47.30 -11.08 22.70
C VAL A 273 -47.73 -9.63 22.97
N ALA A 274 -46.83 -8.66 22.77
CA ALA A 274 -47.10 -7.23 22.94
C ALA A 274 -47.68 -6.53 21.69
N ARG A 275 -47.83 -7.24 20.56
CA ARG A 275 -48.47 -6.77 19.32
C ARG A 275 -49.80 -7.47 19.10
#